data_AF-A0A0G0SE25-F1
#
_entry.id   AF-A0A0G0SE25-F1
#
_cell.length_a   1.000
_cell.length_b   1.000
_cell.length_c   1.000
_cell.angle_alpha   90.00
_cell.angle_beta   90.00
_cell.angle_gamma   90.00
#
_symmetry.space_group_name_H-M   'P 1'
#
loop_
_entity.id
_entity.type
_entity.pdbx_description
1 polymer ?
#
loop_
_entity_poly.entity_id
_entity_poly.type
_entity_poly.pdbx_seq_one_letter_code
_entity_poly.pdbx_strand_id
1 'polypeptide(L)' 'MKKVGPGILEGTKLIELLENETLHLDELVRITGIQTSEISARLTIMEMKGQVRSLGGGEYKRSL' A
#
# COMPACT_ATOMS: atom_id res chain seq x y z
N MET A 1 -24.12 -11.29 -4.00
CA MET A 1 -22.95 -11.19 -3.12
C MET A 1 -22.51 -9.73 -3.09
N LYS A 2 -22.37 -9.14 -1.90
CA LYS A 2 -22.36 -7.68 -1.69
C LYS A 2 -21.22 -7.00 -2.46
N LYS A 3 -21.58 -6.10 -3.39
CA LYS A 3 -20.71 -5.03 -3.87
C LYS A 3 -20.47 -4.07 -2.70
N VAL A 4 -19.37 -4.23 -1.99
CA VAL A 4 -18.83 -3.17 -1.16
C VAL A 4 -17.98 -2.35 -2.11
N GLY A 5 -18.44 -1.18 -2.51
CA GLY A 5 -17.54 -0.15 -3.05
C GLY A 5 -16.93 0.58 -1.87
N PRO A 6 -15.59 0.64 -1.68
CA PRO A 6 -15.02 1.36 -0.57
C PRO A 6 -13.94 2.32 -1.04
N GLY A 7 -14.33 3.41 -1.69
CA GLY A 7 -13.40 4.45 -2.16
C GLY A 7 -12.84 5.37 -1.07
N ILE A 8 -12.97 5.09 0.23
CA ILE A 8 -12.71 6.14 1.26
C ILE A 8 -11.91 5.67 2.50
N LEU A 9 -11.72 4.37 2.79
CA LEU A 9 -11.11 3.93 4.06
C LEU A 9 -9.75 3.20 3.96
N GLU A 10 -9.17 3.05 2.77
CA GLU A 10 -8.02 2.14 2.61
C GLU A 10 -6.66 2.82 2.36
N GLY A 11 -6.64 4.09 1.96
CA GLY A 11 -5.37 4.81 1.72
C GLY A 11 -4.56 5.03 3.00
N THR A 12 -5.24 5.25 4.14
CA THR A 12 -4.63 5.41 5.46
C THR A 12 -3.90 4.15 5.91
N LYS A 13 -4.47 2.98 5.61
CA LYS A 13 -3.96 1.69 6.09
C LYS A 13 -2.56 1.37 5.55
N LEU A 14 -2.24 1.72 4.30
CA LEU A 14 -0.91 1.47 3.74
C LEU A 14 0.17 2.37 4.33
N ILE A 15 -0.15 3.65 4.59
CA ILE A 15 0.81 4.57 5.23
C ILE A 15 1.10 4.14 6.65
N GLU A 16 0.07 3.78 7.43
CA GLU A 16 0.24 3.33 8.81
C GLU A 16 1.08 2.05 8.89
N LEU A 17 0.89 1.11 7.96
CA LEU A 17 1.71 -0.11 7.87
C LEU A 17 3.18 0.22 7.56
N LEU A 18 3.41 1.14 6.61
CA LEU A 18 4.76 1.52 6.15
C LEU A 18 5.47 2.54 7.03
N GLU A 19 4.75 3.17 7.97
CA GLU A 19 5.28 4.09 8.99
C GLU A 19 6.03 3.33 10.08
N ASN A 20 5.60 2.11 10.40
CA ASN A 20 6.23 1.27 11.41
C ASN A 20 7.46 0.52 10.87
N GLU A 21 7.37 -0.03 9.66
CA GLU A 21 8.47 -0.81 9.07
C GLU A 21 8.43 -0.84 7.53
N THR A 22 9.52 -1.35 6.94
CA THR A 22 9.56 -1.65 5.50
C THR A 22 8.82 -2.97 5.26
N LEU A 23 7.90 -3.00 4.30
CA LEU A 23 7.12 -4.19 3.98
C LEU A 23 7.23 -4.54 2.51
N HIS A 24 7.25 -5.85 2.22
CA HIS A 24 7.15 -6.37 0.87
C HIS A 24 5.70 -6.26 0.35
N LEU A 25 5.54 -6.09 -0.97
CA LEU A 25 4.23 -6.03 -1.62
C LEU A 25 3.31 -7.20 -1.23
N ASP A 26 3.85 -8.43 -1.21
CA ASP A 26 3.07 -9.62 -0.84
C ASP A 26 2.59 -9.57 0.62
N GLU A 27 3.37 -8.95 1.49
CA GLU A 27 3.01 -8.81 2.90
C GLU A 27 1.90 -7.77 3.08
N LEU A 28 1.97 -6.67 2.33
CA LEU A 28 0.88 -5.70 2.24
C LEU A 28 -0.41 -6.35 1.73
N VAL A 29 -0.33 -7.20 0.71
CA VAL A 29 -1.47 -7.98 0.19
C VAL A 29 -2.03 -8.92 1.27
N ARG A 30 -1.15 -9.64 1.98
CA ARG A 30 -1.54 -10.57 3.05
C ARG A 30 -2.24 -9.87 4.22
N ILE A 31 -1.70 -8.74 4.68
CA ILE A 31 -2.24 -7.98 5.83
C ILE A 31 -3.55 -7.28 5.45
N THR A 32 -3.62 -6.73 4.25
CA THR A 32 -4.78 -5.92 3.83
C THR A 32 -5.92 -6.76 3.27
N GLY A 33 -5.63 -7.93 2.69
CA GLY A 33 -6.58 -8.73 1.92
C GLY A 33 -6.96 -8.12 0.57
N ILE A 34 -6.26 -7.06 0.14
CA ILE A 34 -6.51 -6.35 -1.12
C ILE A 34 -5.69 -7.00 -2.23
N GLN A 35 -6.23 -7.00 -3.45
CA GLN A 35 -5.56 -7.56 -4.61
C GLN A 35 -4.22 -6.86 -4.90
N THR A 36 -3.20 -7.64 -5.30
CA THR A 36 -1.85 -7.14 -5.61
C THR A 36 -1.85 -5.99 -6.61
N SER A 37 -2.70 -6.05 -7.64
CA SER A 37 -2.83 -5.00 -8.67
C SER A 37 -3.30 -3.67 -8.08
N GLU A 38 -4.24 -3.72 -7.13
CA GLU A 38 -4.78 -2.54 -6.47
C GLU A 38 -3.78 -1.95 -5.47
N ILE A 39 -3.09 -2.79 -4.68
CA ILE A 39 -1.99 -2.36 -3.80
C ILE A 39 -0.89 -1.69 -4.64
N SER A 40 -0.49 -2.31 -5.75
CA SER A 40 0.55 -1.78 -6.63
C SER A 40 0.17 -0.42 -7.20
N ALA A 41 -1.06 -0.27 -7.71
CA ALA A 41 -1.55 1.01 -8.24
C ALA A 41 -1.55 2.11 -7.16
N ARG A 42 -1.96 1.77 -5.93
CA ARG A 42 -1.96 2.71 -4.81
C ARG A 42 -0.54 3.12 -4.40
N LEU A 43 0.37 2.17 -4.27
CA LEU A 43 1.78 2.45 -3.95
C LEU A 43 2.43 3.35 -4.99
N THR A 44 2.16 3.13 -6.28
CA THR A 44 2.63 4.02 -7.36
C THR A 44 2.12 5.45 -7.17
N ILE A 45 0.82 5.63 -6.91
CA ILE A 45 0.24 6.97 -6.67
C ILE A 45 0.86 7.63 -5.44
N MET A 46 1.09 6.86 -4.38
CA MET A 46 1.69 7.35 -3.14
C MET A 46 3.17 7.72 -3.32
N GLU A 47 3.90 6.96 -4.13
CA GLU A 47 5.30 7.25 -4.49
C GLU A 47 5.41 8.53 -5.33
N MET A 48 4.53 8.71 -6.32
CA MET A 48 4.44 9.96 -7.08
C MET A 48 4.13 11.19 -6.21
N LYS A 49 3.41 10.98 -5.11
CA LYS A 49 3.12 12.02 -4.10
C LYS A 49 4.24 12.22 -3.08
N GLY A 50 5.33 11.45 -3.16
CA GLY A 50 6.43 11.48 -2.19
C GLY A 50 6.06 10.94 -0.81
N GLN A 51 4.99 10.14 -0.71
CA GLN A 51 4.50 9.59 0.56
C GLN A 51 5.16 8.26 0.93
N VAL A 52 5.61 7.50 -0.07
CA VAL A 52 6.32 6.23 0.08
C VAL A 52 7.42 6.17 -0.96
N ARG A 53 8.35 5.23 -0.82
CA ARG A 53 9.38 4.95 -1.83
C ARG A 53 9.60 3.46 -1.97
N SER A 54 9.82 3.02 -3.20
CA SER A 54 10.33 1.68 -3.47
C SER A 54 11.80 1.59 -3.08
N LEU A 55 12.19 0.50 -2.42
CA LEU A 55 13.58 0.15 -2.15
C LEU A 55 14.14 -0.85 -3.18
N GLY A 56 13.32 -1.25 -4.16
CA GLY A 56 13.61 -2.36 -5.06
C GLY A 56 13.14 -3.70 -4.48
N GLY A 57 13.11 -4.74 -5.31
CA GLY A 57 12.74 -6.09 -4.87
C GLY A 57 11.33 -6.24 -4.30
N GLY A 58 10.42 -5.30 -4.60
CA GLY A 58 9.05 -5.30 -4.07
C GLY A 58 8.92 -4.74 -2.64
N GLU A 59 9.99 -4.19 -2.07
CA GLU A 59 10.00 -3.57 -0.75
C GLU A 59 9.64 -2.08 -0.81
N TYR A 60 8.76 -1.65 0.09
CA TYR A 60 8.31 -0.26 0.19
C TYR A 60 8.51 0.25 1.61
N LYS A 61 8.79 1.57 1.74
CA LYS A 61 8.83 2.26 3.03
C LYS A 61 8.18 3.63 2.97
N ARG A 62 7.79 4.16 4.14
CA ARG A 62 7.35 5.56 4.29
C ARG A 62 8.49 6.52 3.87
N SER A 63 8.13 7.54 3.10
CA SER A 63 9.00 8.69 2.86
C SER A 63 8.62 9.80 3.83
N LEU A 64 9.62 10.37 4.52
CA LEU A 64 9.46 11.51 5.43
C LEU A 64 9.29 12.81 4.65
#